data_AF-A0A0F4IUY0-F1
#
_entry.id   AF-A0A0F4IUY0-F1
#
_cell.length_a   1.000
_cell.length_b   1.000
_cell.length_c   1.000
_cell.angle_alpha   90.00
_cell.angle_beta   90.00
_cell.angle_gamma   90.00
#
_symmetry.space_group_name_H-M   'P 1'
#
loop_
_entity.id
_entity.type
_entity.pdbx_description
1 polymer ?
#
loop_
_entity_poly.entity_id
_entity_poly.type
_entity_poly.pdbx_seq_one_letter_code
_entity_poly.pdbx_strand_id
1 'polypeptide(L)'
;AAADLRAAIGTPHAQEALTAIGRLAQLREALAVLAVALAGVHGRLAWFLGAAATALAPVLHWRALPDAQGPTFGAVEPTPEQYTDAEDAIRRLHSALARLSAV
;
A
#
# COMPACT_ATOMS: atom_id res chain seq x y z
N ALA A 1 5.01 -5.31 -12.00
CA ALA A 1 4.15 -5.41 -10.80
C ALA A 1 4.94 -5.80 -9.55
N ALA A 2 5.51 -7.00 -9.45
CA ALA A 2 6.22 -7.40 -8.22
C ALA A 2 7.45 -6.50 -7.93
N ALA A 3 8.37 -6.35 -8.89
CA ALA A 3 9.52 -5.46 -8.73
C ALA A 3 9.11 -4.02 -8.35
N ASP A 4 8.03 -3.51 -8.95
CA ASP A 4 7.51 -2.16 -8.71
C ASP A 4 6.91 -2.01 -7.29
N LEU A 5 6.22 -3.03 -6.77
CA LEU A 5 5.73 -3.03 -5.38
C LEU A 5 6.87 -3.03 -4.36
N ARG A 6 7.95 -3.77 -4.63
CA ARG A 6 9.13 -3.77 -3.78
C ARG A 6 9.87 -2.44 -3.84
N ALA A 7 9.92 -1.81 -5.01
CA ALA A 7 10.52 -0.49 -5.19
C ALA A 7 9.75 0.59 -4.40
N ALA A 8 8.42 0.57 -4.43
CA ALA A 8 7.58 1.52 -3.70
C ALA A 8 7.77 1.41 -2.17
N ILE A 9 7.59 0.22 -1.58
CA ILE A 9 7.65 0.11 -0.11
C ILE A 9 9.08 0.02 0.44
N GLY A 10 10.07 -0.46 -0.33
CA GLY A 10 11.42 -0.62 0.17
C GLY A 10 11.53 -1.57 1.37
N THR A 11 12.55 -1.37 2.22
CA THR A 11 12.78 -2.20 3.43
C THR A 11 12.06 -1.62 4.66
N PRO A 12 11.73 -2.45 5.68
CA PRO A 12 11.13 -1.96 6.93
C PRO A 12 11.93 -0.82 7.57
N HIS A 13 13.26 -0.98 7.66
CA HIS A 13 14.14 0.05 8.23
C HIS A 13 14.14 1.37 7.43
N ALA A 14 14.00 1.28 6.11
CA ALA A 14 13.87 2.47 5.27
C ALA A 14 12.53 3.21 5.50
N GLN A 15 11.44 2.48 5.76
CA GLN A 15 10.13 3.06 6.05
C GLN A 15 10.06 3.69 7.45
N GLU A 16 10.66 3.05 8.45
CA GLU A 16 10.76 3.59 9.81
C GLU A 16 11.52 4.93 9.86
N ALA A 17 12.47 5.12 8.94
CA ALA A 17 13.22 6.37 8.80
C ALA A 17 12.44 7.50 8.09
N LEU A 18 11.29 7.20 7.47
CA LEU A 18 10.49 8.19 6.76
C LEU A 18 9.55 8.96 7.70
N THR A 19 9.26 10.20 7.31
CA THR A 19 8.14 10.95 7.91
C THR A 19 6.81 10.28 7.58
N ALA A 20 5.75 10.55 8.35
CA ALA A 20 4.41 10.03 8.08
C ALA A 20 3.92 10.37 6.65
N ILE A 21 4.31 11.54 6.12
CA ILE A 21 4.01 11.96 4.75
C ILE A 21 4.71 11.02 3.76
N GLY A 22 5.98 10.72 3.98
CA GLY A 22 6.76 9.80 3.14
C GLY A 22 6.21 8.38 3.16
N ARG A 23 5.92 7.84 4.34
CA ARG A 23 5.31 6.51 4.50
C ARG A 23 3.97 6.42 3.77
N LEU A 24 3.12 7.43 3.93
CA LEU A 24 1.81 7.48 3.28
C LEU A 24 1.91 7.64 1.76
N ALA A 25 2.87 8.43 1.26
CA ALA A 25 3.11 8.58 -0.17
C ALA A 25 3.51 7.24 -0.80
N GLN A 26 4.43 6.49 -0.18
CA GLN A 26 4.86 5.18 -0.66
C GLN A 26 3.75 4.13 -0.64
N LEU A 27 2.92 4.11 0.41
CA LEU A 27 1.74 3.24 0.46
C LEU A 27 0.74 3.54 -0.65
N ARG A 28 0.53 4.82 -0.99
CA ARG A 28 -0.36 5.23 -2.09
C ARG A 28 0.23 4.91 -3.46
N GLU A 29 1.53 5.05 -3.62
CA GLU A 29 2.23 4.62 -4.84
C GLU A 29 2.09 3.10 -5.05
N ALA A 30 2.28 2.31 -4.00
CA ALA A 30 2.07 0.87 -4.05
C ALA A 30 0.63 0.50 -4.42
N LEU A 31 -0.37 1.20 -3.89
CA LEU A 31 -1.77 1.03 -4.28
C LEU A 31 -2.02 1.38 -5.76
N ALA A 32 -1.39 2.44 -6.28
CA ALA A 32 -1.48 2.79 -7.69
C ALA A 32 -0.89 1.68 -8.57
N VAL A 33 0.26 1.12 -8.20
CA VAL A 33 0.85 -0.06 -8.88
C VAL A 33 -0.10 -1.25 -8.87
N LEU A 34 -0.79 -1.51 -7.75
CA LEU A 34 -1.80 -2.58 -7.67
C LEU A 34 -2.99 -2.33 -8.59
N ALA A 35 -3.52 -1.11 -8.63
CA ALA A 35 -4.63 -0.75 -9.50
C ALA A 35 -4.28 -0.93 -10.98
N VAL A 36 -3.09 -0.48 -11.39
CA VAL A 36 -2.58 -0.66 -12.76
C VAL A 36 -2.41 -2.14 -13.08
N ALA A 37 -1.82 -2.92 -12.17
CA ALA A 37 -1.66 -4.36 -12.37
C ALA A 37 -3.01 -5.09 -12.47
N LEU A 38 -3.98 -4.73 -11.62
CA LEU A 38 -5.33 -5.28 -11.61
C LEU A 38 -6.04 -5.05 -12.95
N ALA A 39 -5.91 -3.86 -13.53
CA ALA A 39 -6.53 -3.52 -14.82
C ALA A 39 -6.02 -4.42 -15.98
N GLY A 40 -4.81 -4.96 -15.87
CA GLY A 40 -4.19 -5.80 -16.90
C GLY A 40 -4.35 -7.32 -16.69
N VAL A 41 -4.95 -7.78 -15.60
CA VAL A 41 -5.08 -9.23 -15.30
C VAL A 41 -6.53 -9.67 -15.23
N HIS A 42 -6.80 -10.94 -15.53
CA HIS A 42 -8.14 -11.53 -15.51
C HIS A 42 -8.17 -12.83 -14.68
N GLY A 43 -9.38 -13.32 -14.39
CA GLY A 43 -9.58 -14.59 -13.68
C GLY A 43 -9.14 -14.54 -12.21
N ARG A 44 -8.55 -15.64 -11.71
CA ARG A 44 -8.21 -15.79 -10.27
C ARG A 44 -7.20 -14.74 -9.78
N LEU A 45 -6.26 -14.33 -10.63
CA LEU A 45 -5.28 -13.32 -10.27
C LEU A 45 -5.93 -11.94 -10.09
N ALA A 46 -6.92 -11.59 -10.92
CA ALA A 46 -7.69 -10.37 -10.75
C ALA A 46 -8.49 -10.37 -9.43
N TRP A 47 -9.12 -11.49 -9.08
CA TRP A 47 -9.80 -11.65 -7.79
C TRP A 47 -8.86 -11.48 -6.60
N PHE A 48 -7.68 -12.11 -6.67
CA PHE A 48 -6.66 -12.00 -5.62
C PHE A 48 -6.16 -10.56 -5.44
N LEU A 49 -5.80 -9.88 -6.55
CA LEU A 49 -5.35 -8.49 -6.50
C LEU A 49 -6.46 -7.53 -6.08
N GLY A 50 -7.70 -7.77 -6.50
CA GLY A 50 -8.88 -7.01 -6.07
C GLY A 50 -9.10 -7.11 -4.56
N ALA A 51 -9.05 -8.33 -3.99
CA ALA A 51 -9.17 -8.53 -2.55
C ALA A 51 -8.05 -7.82 -1.77
N ALA A 52 -6.82 -7.88 -2.27
CA ALA A 52 -5.70 -7.17 -1.66
C ALA A 52 -5.88 -5.64 -1.71
N ALA A 53 -6.33 -5.10 -2.85
CA ALA A 53 -6.62 -3.68 -3.00
C ALA A 53 -7.75 -3.22 -2.07
N THR A 54 -8.81 -4.02 -1.91
CA THR A 54 -9.91 -3.76 -0.97
C THR A 54 -9.42 -3.73 0.47
N ALA A 55 -8.57 -4.69 0.89
CA ALA A 55 -8.02 -4.72 2.24
C ALA A 55 -7.13 -3.49 2.54
N LEU A 56 -6.44 -2.96 1.53
CA LEU A 56 -5.57 -1.78 1.64
C LEU A 56 -6.31 -0.45 1.39
N ALA A 57 -7.59 -0.47 0.99
CA ALA A 57 -8.38 0.73 0.71
C ALA A 57 -8.41 1.79 1.84
N PRO A 58 -8.34 1.43 3.14
CA PRO A 58 -8.27 2.43 4.21
C PRO A 58 -7.10 3.43 4.06
N VAL A 59 -5.97 3.03 3.48
CA VAL A 59 -4.79 3.90 3.22
C VAL A 59 -5.18 5.15 2.41
N LEU A 60 -6.15 5.03 1.49
CA LEU A 60 -6.59 6.16 0.67
C LEU A 60 -7.21 7.27 1.51
N HIS A 61 -7.82 6.92 2.65
CA HIS A 61 -8.49 7.82 3.57
C HIS A 61 -7.56 8.32 4.67
N TRP A 62 -6.28 7.93 4.69
CA TRP A 62 -5.36 8.40 5.72
C TRP A 62 -4.84 9.80 5.44
N ARG A 63 -4.47 10.51 6.48
CA ARG A 63 -3.72 11.77 6.39
C ARG A 63 -2.46 11.67 7.25
N ALA A 64 -1.41 12.33 6.80
CA ALA A 64 -0.13 12.35 7.49
C ALA A 64 0.08 13.60 8.36
N LEU A 65 -0.77 14.62 8.21
CA LEU A 65 -0.71 15.85 8.98
C LEU A 65 -1.85 15.87 10.03
N PRO A 66 -1.55 16.25 11.29
CA PRO A 66 -2.56 16.43 12.32
C PRO A 66 -3.50 17.59 11.99
N ASP A 67 -4.66 17.63 12.64
CA ASP A 67 -5.72 18.59 12.30
C ASP A 67 -5.31 20.04 12.53
N ALA A 68 -5.05 20.76 11.43
CA ALA A 68 -5.02 22.21 11.42
C ALA A 68 -6.46 22.73 11.22
N GLN A 69 -7.33 22.53 12.22
CA GLN A 69 -8.65 23.16 12.36
C GLN A 69 -9.52 23.32 11.09
N GLY A 70 -9.53 22.32 10.19
CA GLY A 70 -10.21 22.43 8.89
C GLY A 70 -10.92 21.14 8.48
N PRO A 71 -11.87 21.20 7.53
CA PRO A 71 -12.59 20.01 7.07
C PRO A 71 -11.62 19.01 6.41
N THR A 72 -11.59 17.80 6.94
CA THR A 72 -10.67 16.72 6.53
C THR A 72 -11.23 15.80 5.44
N PHE A 73 -12.40 16.10 4.86
CA PHE A 73 -13.07 15.24 3.87
C PHE A 73 -13.15 13.75 4.31
N GLY A 74 -13.31 13.50 5.61
CA GLY A 74 -13.36 12.15 6.17
C GLY A 74 -11.98 11.46 6.28
N ALA A 75 -10.88 12.18 6.03
CA ALA A 75 -9.54 11.64 6.20
C ALA A 75 -9.15 11.52 7.68
N VAL A 76 -8.55 10.39 8.03
CA VAL A 76 -8.21 10.02 9.42
C VAL A 76 -6.71 9.94 9.60
N GLU A 77 -6.22 10.31 10.78
CA GLU A 77 -4.81 10.10 11.13
C GLU A 77 -4.61 8.62 11.53
N PRO A 78 -3.78 7.86 10.80
CA PRO A 78 -3.51 6.46 11.14
C PRO A 78 -2.52 6.35 12.30
N THR A 79 -2.64 5.25 13.07
CA THR A 79 -1.65 4.94 14.10
C THR A 79 -0.33 4.44 13.47
N PRO A 80 0.80 4.52 14.19
CA PRO A 80 2.07 3.96 13.72
C PRO A 80 1.98 2.47 13.35
N GLU A 81 1.19 1.68 14.09
CA GLU A 81 0.95 0.26 13.84
C GLU A 81 0.20 0.05 12.53
N GLN A 82 -0.81 0.87 12.24
CA GLN A 82 -1.57 0.77 10.99
C GLN A 82 -0.68 0.99 9.76
N TYR A 83 0.29 1.93 9.83
CA TYR A 83 1.28 2.08 8.78
C TYR A 83 2.10 0.79 8.59
N THR A 84 2.63 0.24 9.68
CA THR A 84 3.47 -0.97 9.64
C THR A 84 2.69 -2.17 9.09
N ASP A 85 1.43 -2.34 9.50
CA ASP A 85 0.56 -3.42 9.02
C ASP A 85 0.31 -3.30 7.52
N ALA A 86 0.04 -2.09 7.01
CA ALA A 86 -0.19 -1.87 5.58
C ALA A 86 1.07 -2.12 4.76
N GLU A 87 2.24 -1.68 5.23
CA GLU A 87 3.51 -1.94 4.57
C GLU A 87 3.84 -3.43 4.54
N ASP A 88 3.60 -4.14 5.64
CA ASP A 88 3.80 -5.58 5.73
C ASP A 88 2.85 -6.36 4.82
N ALA A 89 1.60 -5.93 4.72
CA ALA A 89 0.65 -6.49 3.77
C ALA A 89 1.17 -6.36 2.32
N ILE A 90 1.73 -5.21 1.94
CA ILE A 90 2.32 -5.01 0.60
C ILE A 90 3.58 -5.86 0.41
N ARG A 91 4.44 -5.98 1.44
CA ARG A 91 5.62 -6.88 1.39
C ARG A 91 5.23 -8.35 1.21
N ARG A 92 4.17 -8.80 1.89
CA ARG A 92 3.60 -10.16 1.74
C ARG A 92 3.01 -10.37 0.36
N LEU A 93 2.29 -9.38 -0.17
CA LEU A 93 1.70 -9.40 -1.51
C LEU A 93 2.78 -9.50 -2.59
N HIS A 94 3.84 -8.68 -2.49
CA HIS A 94 5.02 -8.77 -3.34
C HIS A 94 5.61 -10.19 -3.33
N SER A 95 5.81 -10.75 -2.13
CA SER A 95 6.38 -12.09 -1.97
C SER A 95 5.48 -13.18 -2.58
N ALA A 96 4.16 -13.05 -2.47
CA ALA A 96 3.22 -13.96 -3.11
C ALA A 96 3.28 -13.88 -4.64
N LEU A 97 3.30 -12.67 -5.21
CA LEU A 97 3.42 -12.46 -6.65
C LEU A 97 4.76 -12.98 -7.19
N ALA A 98 5.86 -12.73 -6.50
CA ALA A 98 7.18 -13.24 -6.89
C ALA A 98 7.22 -14.78 -6.95
N ARG A 99 6.57 -15.46 -5.98
CA ARG A 99 6.44 -16.93 -6.02
C ARG A 99 5.58 -17.42 -7.17
N LEU A 100 4.51 -16.71 -7.52
CA LEU A 100 3.64 -17.06 -8.64
C LEU A 100 4.32 -16.88 -10.01
N SER A 101 5.26 -15.94 -10.12
CA SER A 101 6.01 -15.67 -11.36
C SER A 101 7.28 -16.51 -11.52
N ALA A 102 7.71 -17.24 -10.48
CA ALA A 102 8.88 -18.12 -10.52
C ALA A 102 8.54 -19.56 -11.01
N VAL A 103 7.27 -19.81 -11.32
CA VAL A 103 6.73 -21.06 -11.88
C VAL A 103 6.52 -20.87 -13.38
#